data_AF-A0A5N5VZY6-F1
#
_entry.id   AF-A0A5N5VZY6-F1
#
_cell.length_a   1.000
_cell.length_b   1.000
_cell.length_c   1.000
_cell.angle_alpha   90.00
_cell.angle_beta   90.00
_cell.angle_gamma   90.00
#
_symmetry.space_group_name_H-M   'P 1'
#
loop_
_entity.id
_entity.type
_entity.pdbx_description
1 polymer ?
#
loop_
_entity_poly.entity_id
_entity_poly.type
_entity_poly.pdbx_seq_one_letter_code
_entity_poly.pdbx_strand_id
1 'polypeptide(L)'
;ADRFWILRTGNVNLDIHVPGRRPAVVETLGPGRMLGWSWLCPPHRWHLGAEAISPVRAWEFDAAEVLALCERDHELDHALLTY
;
A
#
# COMPACT_ATOMS: atom_id res chain seq x y z
N ALA A 1 3.42 4.16 -9.05
CA ALA A 1 2.47 3.82 -7.99
C ALA A 1 1.65 5.07 -7.81
N ASP A 2 0.48 5.02 -8.41
CA ASP A 2 -0.54 6.06 -8.52
C ASP A 2 -1.80 5.69 -7.72
N ARG A 3 -1.79 4.52 -7.08
CA ARG A 3 -2.89 4.01 -6.26
C ARG A 3 -2.39 3.30 -5.02
N PHE A 4 -3.24 3.27 -4.01
CA PHE A 4 -3.05 2.47 -2.80
C PHE A 4 -4.37 1.92 -2.29
N TRP A 5 -4.28 1.00 -1.33
CA TRP A 5 -5.44 0.31 -0.80
C TRP A 5 -5.41 0.26 0.72
N ILE A 6 -6.59 0.27 1.34
CA ILE A 6 -6.75 -0.12 2.74
C ILE A 6 -7.53 -1.44 2.78
N LEU A 7 -6.92 -2.47 3.36
CA LEU A 7 -7.52 -3.80 3.44
C LEU A 7 -8.71 -3.80 4.40
N ARG A 8 -9.83 -4.40 4.01
CA ARG A 8 -11.00 -4.59 4.90
C ARG A 8 -11.14 -6.00 5.40
N THR A 9 -10.81 -6.98 4.57
CA THR A 9 -10.85 -8.41 4.90
C THR A 9 -9.71 -9.13 4.19
N GLY A 10 -9.33 -10.29 4.74
CA GLY A 10 -8.29 -11.13 4.16
C GLY A 10 -6.87 -10.62 4.46
N ASN A 11 -5.90 -11.25 3.81
CA ASN A 11 -4.48 -11.01 4.04
C ASN A 11 -3.72 -10.94 2.71
N VAL A 12 -2.69 -10.09 2.69
CA VAL A 12 -1.79 -9.91 1.56
C VAL A 12 -0.36 -10.05 2.03
N ASN A 13 0.43 -10.89 1.38
CA ASN A 13 1.87 -10.91 1.57
C ASN A 13 2.51 -9.82 0.73
N LEU A 14 3.38 -9.04 1.35
CA LEU A 14 4.37 -8.20 0.66
C LEU A 14 5.64 -9.01 0.48
N ASP A 15 6.15 -9.05 -0.75
CA ASP A 15 7.31 -9.86 -1.08
C ASP A 15 8.36 -9.09 -1.90
N ILE A 16 9.58 -9.61 -1.89
CA ILE A 16 10.64 -9.17 -2.80
C ILE A 16 10.85 -10.27 -3.84
N HIS A 17 10.74 -9.89 -5.10
CA HIS A 17 11.13 -10.75 -6.20
C HIS A 17 12.66 -10.89 -6.23
N VAL A 18 13.14 -12.13 -6.04
CA VAL A 18 14.56 -12.48 -6.18
C VAL A 18 14.68 -13.46 -7.35
N PRO A 19 15.39 -13.10 -8.44
CA PRO A 19 15.53 -13.96 -9.60
C PRO A 19 16.02 -15.37 -9.23
N GLY A 20 15.33 -16.39 -9.73
CA GLY A 20 15.66 -17.80 -9.48
C GLY A 20 15.28 -18.33 -8.08
N ARG A 21 14.57 -17.55 -7.27
CA ARG A 21 14.05 -17.97 -5.96
C ARG A 21 12.55 -17.72 -5.85
N ARG A 22 11.91 -18.40 -4.90
CA ARG A 22 10.55 -18.03 -4.49
C ARG A 22 10.59 -16.63 -3.88
N PRO A 23 9.57 -15.77 -4.13
CA PRO A 23 9.49 -14.48 -3.50
C PRO A 23 9.62 -14.60 -1.98
N ALA A 24 10.48 -13.77 -1.38
CA ALA A 24 10.67 -13.76 0.05
C ALA A 24 9.64 -12.80 0.66
N VAL A 25 8.75 -13.34 1.51
CA VAL A 25 7.74 -12.54 2.22
C VAL A 25 8.46 -11.66 3.24
N VAL A 26 8.22 -10.35 3.14
CA VAL A 26 8.74 -9.33 4.06
C VAL A 26 7.74 -9.06 5.18
N GLU A 27 6.45 -8.98 4.84
CA GLU A 27 5.36 -8.71 5.79
C GLU A 27 4.05 -9.33 5.29
N THR A 28 3.16 -9.71 6.20
CA THR A 28 1.78 -10.07 5.87
C THR A 28 0.84 -9.00 6.40
N LEU A 29 0.20 -8.27 5.50
CA LEU A 29 -0.80 -7.25 5.80
C LEU A 29 -2.16 -7.89 6.07
N GLY A 30 -2.89 -7.35 7.04
CA GLY A 30 -4.26 -7.74 7.38
C GLY A 30 -5.25 -6.56 7.30
N PRO A 31 -6.49 -6.75 7.75
CA PRO A 31 -7.50 -5.69 7.78
C PRO A 31 -7.02 -4.43 8.50
N GLY A 32 -7.41 -3.27 7.98
CA GLY A 32 -7.01 -1.95 8.47
C GLY A 32 -5.62 -1.51 8.00
N ARG A 33 -4.83 -2.40 7.37
CA ARG A 33 -3.48 -2.08 6.88
C ARG A 33 -3.47 -1.46 5.49
N MET A 34 -2.59 -0.50 5.26
CA MET A 34 -2.32 0.08 3.95
C MET A 34 -1.45 -0.83 3.11
N LEU A 35 -1.82 -0.97 1.85
CA LEU A 35 -1.03 -1.61 0.80
C LEU A 35 -0.65 -0.56 -0.24
N GLY A 36 0.60 -0.57 -0.67
CA GLY A 36 1.05 0.23 -1.81
C GLY A 36 1.71 1.56 -1.49
N TRP A 37 2.27 1.72 -0.29
CA TRP A 37 3.04 2.87 0.23
C TRP A 37 4.03 3.52 -0.76
N SER A 38 4.45 2.81 -1.80
CA SER A 38 5.30 3.31 -2.87
C SER A 38 4.82 4.64 -3.47
N TRP A 39 3.54 5.00 -3.39
CA TRP A 39 3.07 6.32 -3.84
C TRP A 39 3.54 7.48 -2.95
N LEU A 40 3.82 7.26 -1.66
CA LEU A 40 4.29 8.31 -0.74
C LEU A 40 5.75 8.71 -1.00
N CYS A 41 6.55 7.80 -1.56
CA CYS A 41 7.98 8.00 -1.74
C CYS A 41 8.35 8.17 -3.22
N PRO A 42 8.90 9.31 -3.66
CA PRO A 42 9.52 9.43 -4.99
C PRO A 42 10.57 8.32 -5.18
N PRO A 43 10.68 7.69 -6.37
CA PRO A 43 10.07 8.04 -7.66
C PRO A 43 8.71 7.36 -7.90
N HIS A 44 7.97 7.04 -6.85
CA HIS A 44 6.66 6.40 -6.92
C HIS A 44 6.68 5.06 -7.66
N ARG A 45 7.64 4.18 -7.35
CA ARG A 45 7.75 2.85 -7.97
C ARG A 45 7.44 1.78 -6.96
N TRP A 46 6.71 0.75 -7.40
CA TRP A 46 6.50 -0.46 -6.61
C TRP A 46 7.84 -1.10 -6.30
N HIS A 47 8.18 -1.18 -5.01
CA HIS A 47 9.41 -1.82 -4.55
C HIS A 47 9.19 -3.27 -4.11
N LEU A 48 7.96 -3.59 -3.73
CA LEU A 48 7.53 -4.90 -3.27
C LEU A 48 6.43 -5.44 -4.19
N GLY A 49 6.43 -6.76 -4.36
CA GLY A 49 5.28 -7.50 -4.84
C GLY A 49 4.18 -7.54 -3.78
N ALA A 50 2.98 -7.93 -4.21
CA ALA A 50 1.84 -8.11 -3.33
C ALA A 50 1.00 -9.29 -3.81
N GLU A 51 0.83 -10.30 -2.94
CA GLU A 51 0.06 -11.51 -3.24
C GLU A 51 -1.05 -11.71 -2.20
N ALA A 52 -2.30 -11.83 -2.65
CA ALA A 52 -3.41 -12.18 -1.77
C ALA A 52 -3.33 -13.66 -1.39
N ILE A 53 -3.28 -13.95 -0.09
CA ILE A 53 -3.21 -15.33 0.44
C ILE A 53 -4.55 -15.83 0.99
N SER A 54 -5.57 -14.98 0.93
CA SER A 54 -6.98 -15.29 1.20
C SER A 54 -7.87 -14.32 0.40
N PRO A 55 -9.20 -14.53 0.31
CA PRO A 55 -10.08 -13.57 -0.35
C PRO A 55 -10.00 -12.18 0.28
N VAL A 56 -9.52 -11.19 -0.49
CA VAL A 56 -9.32 -9.82 -0.03
C VAL A 56 -10.43 -8.90 -0.53
N ARG A 57 -10.90 -8.03 0.36
CA ARG A 57 -11.67 -6.84 0.00
C ARG A 57 -10.89 -5.64 0.49
N ALA A 58 -10.76 -4.63 -0.34
CA ALA A 58 -10.06 -3.40 0.00
C ALA A 58 -10.79 -2.19 -0.58
N TRP A 59 -10.59 -1.03 0.04
CA TRP A 59 -10.88 0.24 -0.62
C TRP A 59 -9.66 0.64 -1.44
N GLU A 60 -9.88 1.10 -2.67
CA GLU A 60 -8.85 1.63 -3.55
C GLU A 60 -8.93 3.15 -3.57
N PHE A 61 -7.78 3.79 -3.58
CA PHE A 61 -7.65 5.25 -3.60
C PHE A 61 -6.70 5.68 -4.71
N ASP A 62 -7.03 6.77 -5.39
CA ASP A 62 -6.12 7.49 -6.27
C ASP A 62 -5.16 8.34 -5.42
N ALA A 63 -3.86 8.14 -5.59
CA ALA A 63 -2.85 8.82 -4.79
C ALA A 63 -2.81 10.32 -5.07
N ALA A 64 -3.03 10.75 -6.31
CA ALA A 64 -3.00 12.17 -6.66
C ALA A 64 -4.19 12.93 -6.07
N GLU A 65 -5.38 12.31 -6.07
CA GLU A 65 -6.56 12.90 -5.41
C GLU A 65 -6.38 13.03 -3.89
N VAL A 66 -5.78 12.01 -3.25
CA VAL A 66 -5.49 12.05 -1.81
C VAL A 66 -4.43 13.10 -1.48
N LEU A 67 -3.35 13.20 -2.26
CA LEU A 67 -2.34 14.26 -2.09
C LEU A 67 -2.95 15.66 -2.24
N ALA A 68 -3.78 15.88 -3.26
CA ALA A 68 -4.48 17.15 -3.43
C ALA A 68 -5.45 17.45 -2.27
N LEU A 69 -5.98 16.42 -1.60
CA LEU A 69 -6.78 16.59 -0.39
C LEU A 69 -5.91 16.97 0.81
N CYS A 70 -4.73 16.35 0.99
CA CYS A 70 -3.76 16.71 2.03
C CYS A 70 -3.35 18.19 1.96
N GLU A 71 -3.17 18.74 0.75
CA GLU A 71 -2.88 20.16 0.56
C GLU A 71 -3.97 21.09 1.12
N ARG A 72 -5.20 20.59 1.25
CA ARG A 72 -6.36 21.33 1.78
C ARG A 72 -6.71 20.97 3.23
N ASP A 73 -6.19 19.84 3.72
CA ASP A 73 -6.47 19.30 5.05
C ASP A 73 -5.19 18.75 5.69
N HIS A 74 -4.60 19.55 6.58
CA HIS A 74 -3.34 19.22 7.25
C HIS A 74 -3.50 18.12 8.30
N GLU A 75 -4.71 17.86 8.83
CA GLU A 75 -4.92 16.75 9.75
C GLU A 75 -4.84 15.42 9.00
N LEU A 76 -5.40 15.37 7.79
CA LEU A 76 -5.26 14.22 6.90
C LEU A 76 -3.80 13.99 6.49
N ASP A 77 -3.09 15.05 6.10
CA ASP A 77 -1.66 14.97 5.75
C ASP A 77 -0.84 14.34 6.87
N HIS A 78 -1.01 14.84 8.09
CA HIS A 78 -0.30 14.34 9.26
C HIS A 78 -0.69 12.89 9.60
N ALA A 79 -1.97 12.53 9.48
CA ALA A 79 -2.43 11.16 9.70
C ALA A 79 -1.81 10.17 8.70
N LEU A 80 -1.56 10.59 7.46
CA LEU A 80 -0.92 9.74 6.43
C LEU A 80 0.58 9.60 6.64
N LEU A 81 1.27 10.65 7.09
CA LEU A 81 2.71 10.61 7.36
C LEU A 81 3.08 9.79 8.62
N THR A 82 2.13 9.55 9.51
CA THR A 82 2.33 8.80 10.77
C THR A 82 1.82 7.36 10.73
N TYR A 83 1.27 6.94 9.60
CA TYR A 83 0.72 5.61 9.37
C TYR A 83 1.81 4.53 9.23
#